data_AF-A0A813H8E0-F1
#
_entry.id   AF-A0A813H8E0-F1
#
_cell.length_a   1.000
_cell.length_b   1.000
_cell.length_c   1.000
_cell.angle_alpha   90.00
_cell.angle_beta   90.00
_cell.angle_gamma   90.00
#
_symmetry.space_group_name_H-M   'P 1'
#
loop_
_entity.id
_entity.type
_entity.pdbx_description
1 polymer ?
#
loop_
_entity_poly.entity_id
_entity_poly.type
_entity_poly.pdbx_seq_one_letter_code
_entity_poly.pdbx_strand_id
1 'polypeptide(L)'
;SGSNGGKSSRVKAKTPKPLTESEKAAGPPEGRVPICPACKTGILKPDGIYFGEALNKPVLKKSIKQSLKSKVVIMVGTRGEVDPAAKLPLMAKKENKAKIVEVNIGKTRLSAIADVQLLGAAGDILPKLLHLVKLRMAKLILCGTQHRRAKPAKPKSSSAKAKQTKPKASSAKA
;
A
#
# COMPACT_ATOMS: atom_id res chain seq x y z
N SER A 1 -25.10 -43.03 30.40
CA SER A 1 -23.98 -42.10 30.67
C SER A 1 -22.76 -42.53 29.87
N GLY A 2 -22.69 -42.16 28.58
CA GLY A 2 -21.57 -42.50 27.69
C GLY A 2 -20.67 -41.29 27.49
N SER A 3 -19.56 -41.23 28.24
CA SER A 3 -18.47 -40.29 27.94
C SER A 3 -17.56 -40.93 26.89
N ASN A 4 -17.56 -40.40 25.66
CA ASN A 4 -16.50 -40.71 24.69
C ASN A 4 -15.72 -39.44 24.37
N GLY A 5 -14.75 -39.14 25.23
CA GLY A 5 -13.75 -38.11 25.02
C GLY A 5 -12.70 -38.59 24.02
N GLY A 6 -12.99 -38.40 22.73
CA GLY A 6 -12.00 -38.58 21.67
C GLY A 6 -10.89 -37.54 21.77
N LYS A 7 -9.74 -37.93 22.32
CA LYS A 7 -8.52 -37.10 22.34
C LYS A 7 -8.04 -36.92 20.90
N SER A 8 -8.32 -35.77 20.31
CA SER A 8 -7.70 -35.33 19.06
C SER A 8 -6.19 -35.12 19.32
N SER A 9 -5.39 -36.10 18.94
CA SER A 9 -3.93 -36.02 18.98
C SER A 9 -3.46 -35.05 17.90
N ARG A 10 -3.33 -33.78 18.29
CA ARG A 10 -2.66 -32.75 17.50
C ARG A 10 -1.21 -33.17 17.28
N VAL A 11 -0.90 -33.72 16.10
CA VAL A 11 0.47 -33.93 15.63
C VAL A 11 1.12 -32.55 15.58
N LYS A 12 1.95 -32.22 16.58
CA LYS A 12 2.76 -31.01 16.59
C LYS A 12 3.83 -31.16 15.52
N ALA A 13 3.56 -30.70 14.30
CA ALA A 13 4.62 -30.40 13.36
C ALA A 13 5.51 -29.33 14.02
N LYS A 14 6.73 -29.71 14.41
CA LYS A 14 7.77 -28.74 14.79
C LYS A 14 7.87 -27.73 13.65
N THR A 15 7.71 -26.44 13.96
CA THR A 15 7.89 -25.36 13.00
C THR A 15 9.25 -25.55 12.32
N PRO A 16 9.31 -25.72 10.99
CA PRO A 16 10.57 -25.87 10.30
C PRO A 16 11.41 -24.61 10.56
N LYS A 17 12.72 -24.79 10.76
CA LYS A 17 13.67 -23.69 10.92
C LYS A 17 13.54 -22.76 9.70
N PRO A 18 13.55 -21.43 9.87
CA PRO A 18 13.49 -20.52 8.74
C PRO A 18 14.63 -20.83 7.77
N LEU A 19 14.32 -20.88 6.48
CA LEU A 19 15.34 -21.00 5.43
C LEU A 19 16.37 -19.87 5.60
N THR A 20 17.63 -20.21 5.43
CA THR A 20 18.73 -19.24 5.36
C THR A 20 18.55 -18.33 4.15
N GLU A 21 19.16 -17.14 4.17
CA GLU A 21 19.14 -16.19 3.04
C GLU A 21 19.59 -16.85 1.73
N SER A 22 20.61 -17.71 1.79
CA SER A 22 21.12 -18.48 0.65
C SER A 22 20.11 -19.50 0.11
N GLU A 23 19.32 -20.15 0.97
CA GLU A 23 18.29 -21.10 0.55
C GLU A 23 17.05 -20.41 -0.04
N LYS A 24 16.73 -19.19 0.41
CA LYS A 24 15.65 -18.39 -0.18
C LYS A 24 15.99 -17.89 -1.57
N ALA A 25 17.25 -17.54 -1.82
CA ALA A 25 17.71 -17.00 -3.10
C ALA A 25 17.79 -18.05 -4.22
N ALA A 26 18.03 -19.32 -3.88
CA ALA A 26 18.15 -20.41 -4.86
C ALA A 26 16.82 -20.82 -5.51
N GLY A 27 15.69 -20.53 -4.84
CA GLY A 27 14.36 -21.01 -5.27
C GLY A 27 14.26 -22.55 -5.27
N PRO A 28 13.05 -23.11 -5.44
CA PRO A 28 12.95 -24.53 -5.76
C PRO A 28 13.57 -24.78 -7.16
N PRO A 29 14.29 -25.89 -7.38
CA PRO A 29 14.75 -26.26 -8.72
C PRO A 29 13.56 -26.32 -9.68
N GLU A 30 13.74 -25.79 -10.89
CA GLU A 30 12.68 -25.63 -11.87
C GLU A 30 11.86 -26.93 -12.04
N GLY A 31 10.54 -26.80 -11.90
CA GLY A 31 9.60 -27.92 -12.06
C GLY A 31 9.39 -28.84 -10.86
N ARG A 32 10.01 -28.59 -9.69
CA ARG A 32 9.77 -29.40 -8.47
C ARG A 32 9.11 -28.62 -7.33
N VAL A 33 8.02 -29.17 -6.79
CA VAL A 33 7.35 -28.64 -5.60
C VAL A 33 8.23 -28.93 -4.36
N PRO A 34 8.55 -27.93 -3.53
CA PRO A 34 9.40 -28.13 -2.36
C PRO A 34 8.68 -28.99 -1.32
N ILE A 35 9.32 -30.10 -0.93
CA ILE A 35 8.82 -31.05 0.06
C ILE A 35 9.46 -30.74 1.42
N CYS A 36 8.70 -30.93 2.50
CA CYS A 36 9.17 -30.75 3.86
C CYS A 36 10.26 -31.76 4.20
N PRO A 37 11.49 -31.33 4.55
CA PRO A 37 12.60 -32.24 4.85
C PRO A 37 12.36 -33.08 6.12
N ALA A 38 11.49 -32.62 7.03
CA ALA A 38 11.22 -33.30 8.29
C ALA A 38 10.22 -34.46 8.15
N CYS A 39 9.13 -34.27 7.40
CA CYS A 39 8.10 -35.31 7.23
C CYS A 39 8.16 -36.03 5.88
N LYS A 40 8.94 -35.53 4.91
CA LYS A 40 9.12 -36.08 3.55
C LYS A 40 7.85 -36.21 2.69
N THR A 41 6.67 -35.88 3.22
CA THR A 41 5.38 -36.00 2.53
C THR A 41 4.63 -34.68 2.39
N GLY A 42 4.89 -33.72 3.28
CA GLY A 42 4.23 -32.42 3.27
C GLY A 42 4.82 -31.46 2.24
N ILE A 43 3.98 -30.61 1.64
CA ILE A 43 4.40 -29.55 0.72
C ILE A 43 4.74 -28.29 1.53
N LEU A 44 5.88 -27.66 1.25
CA LEU A 44 6.25 -26.39 1.86
C LEU A 44 5.50 -25.24 1.17
N LYS A 45 4.64 -24.58 1.93
CA LYS A 45 4.03 -23.33 1.52
C LYS A 45 5.05 -22.19 1.67
N PRO A 46 5.21 -21.32 0.66
CA PRO A 46 5.97 -20.08 0.81
C PRO A 46 5.47 -19.22 1.97
N ASP A 47 6.34 -18.38 2.53
CA ASP A 47 6.00 -17.41 3.60
C ASP A 47 5.23 -16.20 3.05
N GLY A 48 4.24 -16.48 2.19
CA GLY A 48 3.32 -15.53 1.59
C GLY A 48 1.94 -15.71 2.19
N ILE A 49 1.25 -14.59 2.38
CA ILE A 49 -0.13 -14.57 2.86
C ILE A 49 -1.05 -14.69 1.66
N TYR A 50 -1.91 -15.70 1.66
CA TYR A 50 -2.83 -15.95 0.55
C TYR A 50 -4.18 -15.26 0.82
N PHE A 51 -5.02 -15.14 -0.21
CA PHE A 51 -6.35 -14.57 -0.04
C PHE A 51 -7.17 -15.37 0.98
N GLY A 52 -7.81 -14.64 1.90
CA GLY A 52 -8.58 -15.24 3.00
C GLY A 52 -7.75 -15.63 4.23
N GLU A 53 -6.42 -15.67 4.14
CA GLU A 53 -5.59 -15.92 5.31
C GLU A 53 -5.46 -14.68 6.19
N ALA A 54 -5.37 -14.90 7.50
CA ALA A 54 -5.19 -13.83 8.45
C ALA A 54 -3.79 -13.22 8.32
N LEU A 55 -3.72 -11.89 8.21
CA LEU A 55 -2.46 -11.19 8.29
C LEU A 55 -1.80 -11.36 9.67
N ASN A 56 -0.47 -11.27 9.70
CA ASN A 56 0.29 -11.16 10.93
C ASN A 56 -0.20 -9.94 11.75
N LYS A 57 -0.93 -10.20 12.84
CA LYS A 57 -1.59 -9.18 13.66
C LYS A 57 -0.60 -8.14 14.22
N PRO A 58 0.55 -8.52 14.81
CA PRO A 58 1.58 -7.56 15.22
C PRO A 58 2.04 -6.62 14.11
N VAL A 59 2.33 -7.16 12.92
CA VAL A 59 2.78 -6.36 11.75
C VAL A 59 1.68 -5.39 11.32
N LEU A 60 0.45 -5.87 11.17
CA LEU A 60 -0.68 -5.02 10.77
C LEU A 60 -0.91 -3.89 11.78
N LYS A 61 -0.93 -4.19 13.08
CA LYS A 61 -1.08 -3.16 14.14
C LYS A 61 0.02 -2.10 14.07
N LYS A 62 1.27 -2.52 13.84
CA LYS A 62 2.40 -1.59 13.67
C LYS A 62 2.19 -0.70 12.45
N SER A 63 1.81 -1.26 11.31
CA SER A 63 1.56 -0.50 10.07
C SER A 63 0.44 0.52 10.24
N ILE A 64 -0.67 0.14 10.89
CA ILE A 64 -1.77 1.06 11.20
C ILE A 64 -1.27 2.21 12.09
N LYS A 65 -0.58 1.90 13.19
CA LYS A 65 -0.05 2.91 14.12
C LYS A 65 0.88 3.91 13.43
N GLN A 66 1.73 3.45 12.51
CA GLN A 66 2.63 4.34 11.76
C GLN A 66 1.85 5.18 10.74
N SER A 67 0.88 4.58 10.05
CA SER A 67 0.04 5.31 9.10
C SER A 67 -0.70 6.47 9.76
N LEU A 68 -1.30 6.22 10.94
CA LEU A 68 -2.02 7.22 11.72
C LEU A 68 -1.14 8.41 12.18
N LYS A 69 0.17 8.21 12.33
CA LYS A 69 1.12 9.27 12.74
C LYS A 69 1.81 9.96 11.57
N SER A 70 1.63 9.45 10.35
CA SER A 70 2.37 9.91 9.18
C SER A 70 1.88 11.27 8.71
N LYS A 71 2.80 12.19 8.42
CA LYS A 71 2.50 13.51 7.82
C LYS A 71 2.50 13.45 6.29
N VAL A 72 3.18 12.46 5.73
CA VAL A 72 3.29 12.18 4.30
C VAL A 72 3.21 10.67 4.11
N VAL A 73 2.46 10.22 3.12
CA VAL A 73 2.41 8.82 2.67
C VAL A 73 2.71 8.81 1.18
N ILE A 74 3.66 7.97 0.76
CA ILE A 74 4.02 7.79 -0.64
C ILE A 74 3.55 6.39 -1.06
N MET A 75 2.62 6.32 -2.00
CA MET A 75 2.16 5.08 -2.63
C MET A 75 2.98 4.86 -3.90
N VAL A 76 3.62 3.70 -4.01
CA VAL A 76 4.53 3.40 -5.13
C VAL A 76 4.11 2.09 -5.77
N GLY A 77 3.83 2.11 -7.08
CA GLY A 77 3.64 0.89 -7.87
C GLY A 77 2.50 -0.03 -7.40
N THR A 78 1.43 0.53 -6.83
CA THR A 78 0.28 -0.23 -6.32
C THR A 78 -1.02 0.27 -6.92
N ARG A 79 -1.98 -0.63 -7.17
CA ARG A 79 -3.34 -0.27 -7.60
C ARG A 79 -4.26 0.14 -6.45
N GLY A 80 -3.86 -0.13 -5.20
CA GLY A 80 -4.67 0.24 -4.02
C GLY A 80 -5.99 -0.52 -3.89
N GLU A 81 -6.04 -1.77 -4.37
CA GLU A 81 -7.26 -2.59 -4.42
C GLU A 81 -7.35 -3.63 -3.30
N VAL A 82 -6.21 -4.06 -2.75
CA VAL A 82 -6.17 -5.15 -1.77
C VAL A 82 -6.22 -4.61 -0.34
N ASP A 83 -7.29 -4.98 0.37
CA ASP A 83 -7.44 -4.74 1.80
C ASP A 83 -6.62 -5.73 2.64
N PRO A 84 -6.13 -5.33 3.83
CA PRO A 84 -6.28 -4.02 4.49
C PRO A 84 -5.20 -2.99 4.11
N ALA A 85 -4.20 -3.32 3.29
CA ALA A 85 -3.11 -2.42 2.96
C ALA A 85 -3.60 -1.13 2.27
N ALA A 86 -4.60 -1.23 1.39
CA ALA A 86 -5.24 -0.10 0.72
C ALA A 86 -5.89 0.91 1.68
N LYS A 87 -6.21 0.51 2.93
CA LYS A 87 -6.77 1.41 3.94
C LYS A 87 -5.73 2.29 4.61
N LEU A 88 -4.45 1.94 4.57
CA LEU A 88 -3.41 2.69 5.28
C LEU A 88 -3.34 4.16 4.82
N PRO A 89 -3.26 4.48 3.52
CA PRO A 89 -3.20 5.87 3.05
C PRO A 89 -4.50 6.64 3.38
N LEU A 90 -5.65 5.98 3.30
CA LEU A 90 -6.96 6.56 3.65
C LEU A 90 -7.00 6.95 5.13
N MET A 91 -6.54 6.07 6.02
CA MET A 91 -6.46 6.36 7.45
C MET A 91 -5.51 7.52 7.76
N ALA A 92 -4.32 7.55 7.13
CA ALA A 92 -3.37 8.66 7.32
C ALA A 92 -3.96 10.01 6.86
N LYS A 93 -4.65 10.01 5.71
CA LYS A 93 -5.32 11.21 5.17
C LYS A 93 -6.42 11.70 6.10
N LYS A 94 -7.26 10.78 6.60
CA LYS A 94 -8.40 11.11 7.46
C LYS A 94 -7.95 11.62 8.83
N GLU A 95 -7.07 10.89 9.50
CA GLU A 95 -6.77 11.11 10.92
C GLU A 95 -5.71 12.20 11.14
N ASN A 96 -4.69 12.28 10.26
CA ASN A 96 -3.58 13.23 10.42
C ASN A 96 -3.46 14.23 9.27
N LYS A 97 -4.45 14.29 8.36
CA LYS A 97 -4.41 15.14 7.16
C LYS A 97 -3.12 14.96 6.35
N ALA A 98 -2.60 13.73 6.34
CA ALA A 98 -1.35 13.41 5.69
C ALA A 98 -1.38 13.82 4.21
N LYS A 99 -0.23 14.25 3.69
CA LYS A 99 -0.06 14.46 2.25
C LYS A 99 0.14 13.13 1.56
N ILE A 100 -0.69 12.84 0.57
CA ILE A 100 -0.66 11.60 -0.19
C ILE A 100 0.03 11.88 -1.52
N VAL A 101 1.12 11.17 -1.77
CA VAL A 101 1.86 11.22 -3.02
C VAL A 101 1.70 9.86 -3.69
N GLU A 102 1.26 9.84 -4.94
CA GLU A 102 1.15 8.64 -5.75
C GLU A 102 2.24 8.64 -6.81
N VAL A 103 2.96 7.52 -6.91
CA VAL A 103 3.94 7.25 -7.96
C VAL A 103 3.52 5.97 -8.67
N ASN A 104 2.94 6.09 -9.85
CA ASN A 104 2.47 4.94 -10.61
C ASN A 104 2.38 5.25 -12.10
N ILE A 105 2.45 4.23 -12.95
CA ILE A 105 2.39 4.39 -14.42
C ILE A 105 1.01 4.91 -14.86
N GLY A 106 -0.05 4.55 -14.13
CA GLY A 106 -1.41 4.99 -14.40
C GLY A 106 -2.18 5.32 -13.12
N LYS A 107 -3.40 5.82 -13.29
CA LYS A 107 -4.32 6.08 -12.18
C LYS A 107 -4.71 4.77 -11.50
N THR A 108 -5.00 4.87 -10.22
CA THR A 108 -5.35 3.77 -9.33
C THR A 108 -6.67 4.07 -8.63
N ARG A 109 -7.18 3.10 -7.86
CA ARG A 109 -8.35 3.28 -7.00
C ARG A 109 -8.16 4.42 -5.98
N LEU A 110 -6.92 4.69 -5.59
CA LEU A 110 -6.59 5.69 -4.58
C LEU A 110 -6.16 7.05 -5.18
N SER A 111 -6.10 7.17 -6.51
CA SER A 111 -5.71 8.42 -7.17
C SER A 111 -6.58 9.61 -6.75
N ALA A 112 -7.87 9.39 -6.46
CA ALA A 112 -8.79 10.45 -6.05
C ALA A 112 -8.41 11.13 -4.72
N ILE A 113 -7.67 10.45 -3.84
CA ILE A 113 -7.23 11.01 -2.55
C ILE A 113 -5.80 11.56 -2.60
N ALA A 114 -5.07 11.36 -3.71
CA ALA A 114 -3.70 11.81 -3.87
C ALA A 114 -3.64 13.34 -3.99
N ASP A 115 -2.79 13.98 -3.18
CA ASP A 115 -2.49 15.42 -3.32
C ASP A 115 -1.55 15.67 -4.50
N VAL A 116 -0.68 14.70 -4.81
CA VAL A 116 0.29 14.76 -5.90
C VAL A 116 0.30 13.40 -6.61
N GLN A 117 0.17 13.41 -7.94
CA GLN A 117 0.28 12.23 -8.78
C GLN A 117 1.50 12.37 -9.69
N LEU A 118 2.44 11.44 -9.60
CA LEU A 118 3.63 11.36 -10.43
C LEU A 118 3.47 10.15 -11.35
N LEU A 119 3.17 10.42 -12.62
CA LEU A 119 2.90 9.39 -13.62
C LEU A 119 4.19 8.86 -14.24
N GLY A 120 4.41 7.55 -14.14
CA GLY A 120 5.54 6.83 -14.73
C GLY A 120 6.06 5.68 -13.86
N ALA A 121 7.11 5.01 -14.32
CA ALA A 121 7.70 3.91 -13.58
C ALA A 121 8.40 4.42 -12.30
N ALA A 122 8.19 3.72 -11.19
CA ALA A 122 8.80 4.06 -9.91
C ALA A 122 10.34 4.08 -9.99
N GLY A 123 10.91 3.16 -10.79
CA GLY A 123 12.35 3.08 -11.05
C GLY A 123 12.94 4.34 -11.69
N ASP A 124 12.16 5.08 -12.46
CA ASP A 124 12.61 6.32 -13.11
C ASP A 124 12.34 7.56 -12.26
N ILE A 125 11.19 7.58 -11.58
CA ILE A 125 10.70 8.75 -10.85
C ILE A 125 11.41 8.90 -9.50
N LEU A 126 11.53 7.83 -8.72
CA LEU A 126 12.06 7.92 -7.36
C LEU A 126 13.52 8.38 -7.31
N PRO A 127 14.44 7.95 -8.22
CA PRO A 127 15.80 8.50 -8.24
C PRO A 127 15.84 10.00 -8.53
N LYS A 128 15.02 10.49 -9.47
CA LYS A 128 14.90 11.92 -9.80
C LYS A 128 14.37 12.70 -8.59
N LEU A 129 13.35 12.18 -7.93
CA LEU A 129 12.79 12.80 -6.72
C LEU A 129 13.83 12.87 -5.60
N LEU A 130 14.58 11.78 -5.37
CA LEU A 130 15.65 11.74 -4.38
C LEU A 130 16.74 12.78 -4.68
N HIS A 131 17.15 12.91 -5.95
CA HIS A 131 18.12 13.90 -6.36
C HIS A 131 17.65 15.33 -6.05
N LEU A 132 16.40 15.67 -6.39
CA LEU A 132 15.80 16.98 -6.09
C LEU A 132 15.70 17.24 -4.58
N VAL A 133 15.32 16.23 -3.79
CA VAL A 133 15.28 16.35 -2.32
C VAL A 133 16.67 16.60 -1.76
N LYS A 134 17.70 15.89 -2.23
CA LYS A 134 19.09 16.11 -1.80
C LYS A 134 19.54 17.55 -2.10
N LEU A 135 19.30 18.04 -3.31
CA LEU A 135 19.62 19.43 -3.68
C LEU A 135 18.86 20.43 -2.80
N ARG A 136 17.57 20.19 -2.55
CA ARG A 136 16.76 21.08 -1.70
C ARG A 136 17.25 21.07 -0.26
N MET A 137 17.59 19.91 0.30
CA MET A 137 18.15 19.80 1.65
C MET A 137 19.51 20.50 1.74
N ALA A 138 20.41 20.28 0.79
CA ALA A 138 21.71 20.95 0.73
C ALA A 138 21.55 22.48 0.68
N LYS A 139 20.64 22.98 -0.16
CA LYS A 139 20.31 24.42 -0.22
C LYS A 139 19.77 24.95 1.09
N LEU A 140 18.93 24.19 1.80
CA LEU A 140 18.37 24.62 3.10
C LEU A 140 19.43 24.67 4.19
N ILE A 141 20.40 23.76 4.18
CA ILE A 141 21.52 23.74 5.13
C ILE A 141 22.47 24.91 4.87
N LEU A 142 22.82 25.15 3.60
CA LEU A 142 23.73 26.24 3.20
C LEU A 142 23.12 27.63 3.35
N CYS A 143 21.79 27.76 3.24
CA CYS A 143 21.09 29.05 3.27
C CYS A 143 20.75 29.55 4.69
N GLY A 144 21.17 28.86 5.77
CA GLY A 144 21.03 29.36 7.14
C GLY A 144 19.63 29.88 7.50
N THR A 145 18.69 28.99 7.86
CA THR A 145 17.51 29.33 8.69
C THR A 145 16.52 30.42 8.23
N GLN A 146 16.38 30.75 6.93
CA GLN A 146 15.45 31.81 6.48
C GLN A 146 14.20 31.35 5.68
N HIS A 147 13.68 30.14 5.92
CA HIS A 147 12.40 29.73 5.31
C HIS A 147 11.38 29.26 6.35
N ARG A 148 10.73 30.22 7.01
CA ARG A 148 9.37 29.98 7.56
C ARG A 148 8.51 29.44 6.41
N ARG A 149 7.77 28.35 6.69
CA ARG A 149 6.88 27.65 5.75
C ARG A 149 6.08 28.65 4.91
N ALA A 150 6.27 28.66 3.59
CA ALA A 150 5.31 29.26 2.68
C ALA A 150 3.97 28.54 2.89
N LYS A 151 2.97 29.25 3.40
CA LYS A 151 1.60 28.77 3.58
C LYS A 151 1.08 28.41 2.19
N PRO A 152 0.47 27.22 1.98
CA PRO A 152 -0.08 26.88 0.67
C PRO A 152 -1.16 27.91 0.31
N ALA A 153 -1.01 28.55 -0.85
CA ALA A 153 -2.01 29.46 -1.40
C ALA A 153 -3.34 28.70 -1.54
N LYS A 154 -4.41 29.23 -0.95
CA LYS A 154 -5.77 28.70 -1.14
C LYS A 154 -6.09 28.71 -2.64
N PRO A 155 -6.60 27.63 -3.23
CA PRO A 155 -7.14 27.71 -4.59
C PRO A 155 -8.31 28.69 -4.58
N LYS A 156 -8.26 29.71 -5.45
CA LYS A 156 -9.36 30.65 -5.65
C LYS A 156 -10.56 29.86 -6.17
N SER A 157 -11.63 29.83 -5.38
CA SER A 157 -12.93 29.34 -5.81
C SER A 157 -13.52 30.34 -6.81
N SER A 158 -13.32 30.10 -8.10
CA SER A 158 -14.14 30.74 -9.14
C SER A 158 -15.33 29.83 -9.44
N SER A 159 -16.43 30.11 -8.76
CA SER A 159 -17.77 29.66 -9.10
C SER A 159 -18.13 30.11 -10.52
N ALA A 160 -17.94 29.25 -11.51
CA ALA A 160 -18.55 29.40 -12.83
C ALA A 160 -19.83 28.55 -12.86
N LYS A 161 -20.95 29.23 -12.68
CA LYS A 161 -22.31 28.68 -12.70
C LYS A 161 -22.66 28.30 -14.14
N ALA A 162 -22.45 27.04 -14.52
CA ALA A 162 -22.95 26.52 -15.79
C ALA A 162 -24.47 26.32 -15.69
N LYS A 163 -25.24 27.19 -16.34
CA LYS A 163 -26.67 27.02 -16.58
C LYS A 163 -26.88 25.73 -17.37
N GLN A 164 -27.50 24.72 -16.76
CA GLN A 164 -28.10 23.61 -17.50
C GLN A 164 -29.41 24.10 -18.13
N THR A 165 -29.42 24.25 -19.44
CA THR A 165 -30.65 24.38 -20.23
C THR A 165 -31.27 22.99 -20.40
N LYS A 166 -32.48 22.81 -19.87
CA LYS A 166 -33.34 21.63 -20.10
C LYS A 166 -33.59 21.45 -21.61
N PRO A 167 -33.50 20.24 -22.17
CA PRO A 167 -34.14 19.96 -23.46
C PRO A 167 -35.66 19.94 -23.25
N LYS A 168 -36.38 20.71 -24.09
CA LYS A 168 -37.85 20.63 -24.20
C LYS A 168 -38.23 19.27 -24.77
N ALA A 169 -39.10 18.56 -24.06
CA ALA A 169 -39.92 17.52 -24.65
C ALA A 169 -40.89 18.18 -25.64
N SER A 170 -40.90 17.75 -26.90
CA SER A 170 -41.98 18.02 -27.85
C SER A 170 -42.61 16.69 -28.26
N SER A 171 -43.83 16.49 -27.76
CA SER A 171 -44.79 15.48 -28.20
C SER A 171 -45.53 15.93 -29.47
N ALA A 172 -46.03 14.92 -30.22
CA ALA A 172 -46.95 14.97 -31.38
C ALA A 172 -46.31 15.45 -32.72
N LYS A 173 -46.56 14.84 -33.88
CA LYS A 173 -47.80 14.25 -34.40
C LYS A 173 -47.53 13.48 -35.72
N ALA A 174 -48.38 12.46 -35.98
CA ALA A 174 -48.64 11.66 -37.20
C ALA A 174 -48.29 10.17 -37.02
#